data_AF-A0A1B3NCE4-F1
#
_entry.id   AF-A0A1B3NCE4-F1
#
_cell.length_a   1.000
_cell.length_b   1.000
_cell.length_c   1.000
_cell.angle_alpha   90.00
_cell.angle_beta   90.00
_cell.angle_gamma   90.00
#
_symmetry.space_group_name_H-M   'P 1'
#
loop_
_entity.id
_entity.type
_entity.pdbx_description
1 polymer ?
#
loop_
_entity_poly.entity_id
_entity_poly.type
_entity_poly.pdbx_seq_one_letter_code
_entity_poly.pdbx_strand_id
1 'polypeptide(L)'
;MGRQVNPEKAEYMKAVNVNMADLFGVGFSEVYKDIDPELSLMSRALESGTFANAWAEQIGDSFGFVKVGGDVTFDDARARNVRSAALVTLARDEAGWSVGGDGAIYKEADDGVLKIEAVAVKSGVGKAWGFKADYASGAVIEIDNGRVKISSGEFERLGSGIDISDAIAKYENRLEASQGIGLR
;
A
#
# COMPACT_ATOMS: atom_id res chain seq x y z
N MET A 1 -2.14 -7.32 -33.73
CA MET A 1 -2.34 -8.60 -33.03
C MET A 1 -3.13 -8.31 -31.77
N GLY A 2 -4.39 -8.74 -31.68
CA GLY A 2 -5.20 -8.55 -30.47
C GLY A 2 -4.65 -9.44 -29.36
N ARG A 3 -4.35 -8.87 -28.17
CA ARG A 3 -4.00 -9.67 -26.99
C ARG A 3 -5.18 -10.62 -26.71
N GLN A 4 -4.95 -11.92 -26.89
CA GLN A 4 -5.89 -12.94 -26.42
C GLN A 4 -5.96 -12.83 -24.89
N VAL A 5 -7.11 -12.42 -24.38
CA VAL A 5 -7.38 -12.45 -22.93
C VAL A 5 -7.47 -13.91 -22.54
N ASN A 6 -6.61 -14.36 -21.63
CA ASN A 6 -6.70 -15.71 -21.06
C ASN A 6 -7.97 -15.76 -20.19
N PRO A 7 -9.01 -16.54 -20.56
CA PRO A 7 -10.31 -16.55 -19.85
C PRO A 7 -10.17 -16.98 -18.39
N GLU A 8 -9.30 -17.95 -18.12
CA GLU A 8 -9.06 -18.47 -16.78
C GLU A 8 -8.46 -17.40 -15.86
N LYS A 9 -7.50 -16.60 -16.37
CA LYS A 9 -6.95 -15.46 -15.62
C LYS A 9 -8.00 -14.40 -15.33
N ALA A 10 -8.92 -14.15 -16.27
CA ALA A 10 -9.99 -13.18 -16.09
C ALA A 10 -11.02 -13.63 -15.04
N GLU A 11 -11.39 -14.91 -15.06
CA GLU A 11 -12.29 -15.49 -14.05
C GLU A 11 -11.64 -15.51 -12.67
N TYR A 12 -10.36 -15.88 -12.58
CA TYR A 12 -9.61 -15.82 -11.34
C TYR A 12 -9.56 -14.40 -10.78
N MET A 13 -9.16 -13.41 -11.59
CA MET A 13 -9.12 -12.00 -11.17
C MET A 13 -10.49 -11.50 -10.70
N LYS A 14 -11.58 -11.90 -11.36
CA LYS A 14 -12.94 -11.57 -10.94
C LYS A 14 -13.27 -12.17 -9.57
N ALA A 15 -12.92 -13.43 -9.33
CA ALA A 15 -13.14 -14.08 -8.04
C ALA A 15 -12.31 -13.41 -6.93
N VAL A 16 -11.04 -13.09 -7.20
CA VAL A 16 -10.20 -12.35 -6.25
C VAL A 16 -10.80 -10.98 -5.96
N ASN A 17 -11.26 -10.24 -6.98
CA ASN A 17 -11.89 -8.94 -6.80
C ASN A 17 -13.03 -8.97 -5.78
N VAL A 18 -13.92 -9.96 -5.89
CA VAL A 18 -15.03 -10.13 -4.95
C VAL A 18 -14.50 -10.42 -3.55
N ASN A 19 -13.59 -11.40 -3.42
CA ASN A 19 -13.04 -11.75 -2.11
C ASN A 19 -12.29 -10.60 -1.43
N MET A 20 -11.49 -9.84 -2.18
CA MET A 20 -10.79 -8.68 -1.63
C MET A 20 -11.75 -7.54 -1.26
N ALA A 21 -12.80 -7.31 -2.06
CA ALA A 21 -13.81 -6.30 -1.73
C ALA A 21 -14.55 -6.68 -0.45
N ASP A 22 -14.96 -7.94 -0.32
CA ASP A 22 -15.68 -8.44 0.85
C ASP A 22 -14.79 -8.42 2.11
N LEU A 23 -13.53 -8.84 1.99
CA LEU A 23 -12.60 -8.92 3.11
C LEU A 23 -12.02 -7.56 3.51
N PHE A 24 -11.64 -6.72 2.55
CA PHE A 24 -10.77 -5.56 2.76
C PHE A 24 -11.38 -4.23 2.25
N GLY A 25 -12.60 -4.25 1.71
CA GLY A 25 -13.25 -3.05 1.17
C GLY A 25 -12.67 -2.54 -0.17
N VAL A 26 -11.68 -3.25 -0.74
CA VAL A 26 -11.01 -2.90 -2.00
C VAL A 26 -11.00 -4.07 -2.97
N GLY A 27 -11.35 -3.85 -4.23
CA GLY A 27 -11.13 -4.85 -5.27
C GLY A 27 -9.66 -4.91 -5.67
N PHE A 28 -9.15 -6.10 -6.04
CA PHE A 28 -7.80 -6.26 -6.59
C PHE A 28 -7.56 -5.37 -7.82
N SER A 29 -8.55 -5.19 -8.70
CA SER A 29 -8.49 -4.32 -9.88
C SER A 29 -8.22 -2.85 -9.54
N GLU A 30 -8.47 -2.44 -8.30
CA GLU A 30 -8.25 -1.08 -7.83
C GLU A 30 -6.81 -0.86 -7.38
N VAL A 31 -6.15 -1.89 -6.86
CA VAL A 31 -4.85 -1.80 -6.18
C VAL A 31 -3.74 -2.61 -6.87
N TYR A 32 -4.04 -3.44 -7.87
CA TYR A 32 -3.04 -4.33 -8.48
C TYR A 32 -1.87 -3.56 -9.09
N LYS A 33 -2.09 -2.36 -9.64
CA LYS A 33 -0.99 -1.55 -10.19
C LYS A 33 0.05 -1.17 -9.13
N ASP A 34 -0.37 -1.11 -7.88
CA ASP A 34 0.50 -0.79 -6.77
C ASP A 34 1.19 -2.04 -6.22
N ILE A 35 0.42 -3.12 -6.00
CA ILE A 35 0.90 -4.29 -5.25
C ILE A 35 1.35 -5.48 -6.12
N ASP A 36 0.90 -5.57 -7.37
CA ASP A 36 1.27 -6.62 -8.35
C ASP A 36 1.10 -6.10 -9.80
N PRO A 37 1.89 -5.10 -10.23
CA PRO A 37 1.68 -4.36 -11.48
C PRO A 37 1.69 -5.26 -12.73
N GLU A 38 2.53 -6.29 -12.70
CA GLU A 38 2.70 -7.26 -13.78
C GLU A 38 1.79 -8.49 -13.62
N LEU A 39 0.92 -8.51 -12.60
CA LEU A 39 0.05 -9.65 -12.28
C LEU A 39 0.81 -10.98 -12.09
N SER A 40 2.06 -10.88 -11.65
CA SER A 40 3.00 -11.98 -11.53
C SER A 40 2.77 -12.81 -10.28
N LEU A 41 2.32 -12.18 -9.19
CA LEU A 41 1.92 -12.88 -7.97
C LEU A 41 0.59 -13.61 -8.22
N MET A 42 -0.37 -12.92 -8.84
CA MET A 42 -1.65 -13.51 -9.22
C MET A 42 -1.47 -14.70 -10.18
N SER A 43 -0.64 -14.55 -11.22
CA SER A 43 -0.43 -15.61 -12.21
C SER A 43 0.20 -16.86 -11.56
N ARG A 44 1.17 -16.69 -10.66
CA ARG A 44 1.77 -17.80 -9.92
C ARG A 44 0.78 -18.49 -8.96
N ALA A 45 -0.09 -17.71 -8.31
CA ALA A 45 -1.13 -18.25 -7.44
C ALA A 45 -2.13 -19.12 -8.23
N LEU A 46 -2.55 -18.65 -9.41
CA LEU A 46 -3.39 -19.42 -10.31
C LEU A 46 -2.69 -20.70 -10.79
N GLU A 47 -1.44 -20.59 -11.27
CA GLU A 47 -0.67 -21.73 -11.79
C GLU A 47 -0.38 -22.81 -10.73
N SER A 48 -0.28 -22.40 -9.46
CA SER A 48 -0.12 -23.31 -8.32
C SER A 48 -1.44 -23.90 -7.80
N GLY A 49 -2.58 -23.54 -8.39
CA GLY A 49 -3.90 -23.99 -7.95
C GLY A 49 -4.39 -23.36 -6.65
N THR A 50 -3.83 -22.21 -6.24
CA THR A 50 -4.27 -21.49 -5.05
C THR A 50 -5.66 -20.90 -5.28
N PHE A 51 -6.62 -21.23 -4.42
CA PHE A 51 -7.98 -20.68 -4.52
C PHE A 51 -7.99 -19.16 -4.35
N ALA A 52 -8.89 -18.49 -5.09
CA ALA A 52 -8.97 -17.03 -5.13
C ALA A 52 -9.23 -16.39 -3.76
N ASN A 53 -10.01 -17.02 -2.89
CA ASN A 53 -10.25 -16.53 -1.52
C ASN A 53 -8.98 -16.63 -0.65
N ALA A 54 -8.28 -17.76 -0.70
CA ALA A 54 -7.03 -17.96 0.03
C ALA A 54 -5.94 -16.99 -0.44
N TRP A 55 -5.85 -16.76 -1.76
CA TRP A 55 -4.92 -15.78 -2.30
C TRP A 55 -5.30 -14.34 -1.96
N ALA A 56 -6.59 -13.98 -1.98
CA ALA A 56 -7.06 -12.66 -1.57
C ALA A 56 -6.68 -12.37 -0.10
N GLU A 57 -6.84 -13.34 0.80
CA GLU A 57 -6.41 -13.22 2.19
C GLU A 57 -4.88 -13.09 2.29
N GLN A 58 -4.13 -13.97 1.62
CA GLN A 58 -2.67 -13.93 1.63
C GLN A 58 -2.10 -12.60 1.12
N ILE A 59 -2.63 -12.08 0.01
CA ILE A 59 -2.14 -10.84 -0.58
C ILE A 59 -2.47 -9.65 0.32
N GLY A 60 -3.69 -9.62 0.88
CA GLY A 60 -4.08 -8.60 1.86
C GLY A 60 -3.18 -8.61 3.09
N ASP A 61 -2.95 -9.78 3.70
CA ASP A 61 -2.09 -9.93 4.87
C ASP A 61 -0.62 -9.59 4.57
N SER A 62 -0.14 -9.84 3.35
CA SER A 62 1.23 -9.51 2.94
C SER A 62 1.48 -8.01 2.87
N PHE A 63 0.45 -7.23 2.52
CA PHE A 63 0.50 -5.77 2.43
C PHE A 63 -0.22 -5.07 3.61
N GLY A 64 -0.54 -5.80 4.67
CA GLY A 64 -1.16 -5.28 5.89
C GLY A 64 -2.50 -4.61 5.68
N PHE A 65 -3.32 -5.12 4.77
CA PHE A 65 -4.68 -4.64 4.57
C PHE A 65 -5.55 -4.96 5.77
N VAL A 66 -6.36 -3.99 6.17
CA VAL A 66 -7.29 -4.14 7.28
C VAL A 66 -8.58 -4.76 6.81
N LYS A 67 -9.03 -5.79 7.53
CA LYS A 67 -10.28 -6.48 7.25
C LYS A 67 -11.50 -5.63 7.64
N VAL A 68 -12.57 -5.73 6.86
CA VAL A 68 -13.90 -5.21 7.20
C VAL A 68 -14.47 -6.03 8.35
N GLY A 69 -15.03 -5.38 9.35
CA GLY A 69 -15.64 -6.04 10.50
C GLY A 69 -15.23 -5.45 11.85
N GLY A 70 -15.95 -5.85 12.90
CA GLY A 70 -15.82 -5.23 14.23
C GLY A 70 -16.12 -3.73 14.15
N ASP A 71 -15.14 -2.91 14.54
CA ASP A 71 -15.24 -1.45 14.51
C ASP A 71 -14.79 -0.82 13.17
N VAL A 72 -14.36 -1.63 12.20
CA VAL A 72 -13.89 -1.15 10.89
C VAL A 72 -15.03 -1.25 9.87
N THR A 73 -15.54 -0.08 9.46
CA THR A 73 -16.55 0.01 8.40
C THR A 73 -15.95 -0.33 7.03
N PHE A 74 -16.81 -0.67 6.07
CA PHE A 74 -16.40 -0.91 4.68
C PHE A 74 -15.62 0.29 4.10
N ASP A 75 -16.16 1.50 4.26
CA ASP A 75 -15.55 2.73 3.76
C ASP A 75 -14.20 3.02 4.44
N ASP A 76 -14.07 2.69 5.73
CA ASP A 76 -12.83 2.86 6.47
C ASP A 76 -11.75 1.87 6.01
N ALA A 77 -12.09 0.58 5.86
CA ALA A 77 -11.17 -0.42 5.33
C ALA A 77 -10.71 -0.03 3.92
N ARG A 78 -11.67 0.34 3.05
CA ARG A 78 -11.42 0.80 1.70
C ARG A 78 -10.45 1.97 1.68
N ALA A 79 -10.74 3.02 2.45
CA ALA A 79 -9.94 4.24 2.45
C ALA A 79 -8.51 4.00 2.98
N ARG A 80 -8.34 3.13 3.98
CA ARG A 80 -7.02 2.73 4.48
C ARG A 80 -6.26 1.89 3.46
N ASN A 81 -6.89 0.86 2.90
CA ASN A 81 -6.21 -0.14 2.08
C ASN A 81 -5.77 0.42 0.72
N VAL A 82 -6.56 1.32 0.10
CA VAL A 82 -6.10 2.05 -1.10
C VAL A 82 -4.84 2.88 -0.81
N ARG A 83 -4.76 3.50 0.36
CA ARG A 83 -3.61 4.31 0.77
C ARG A 83 -2.39 3.46 1.11
N SER A 84 -2.59 2.35 1.83
CA SER A 84 -1.52 1.38 2.08
C SER A 84 -0.97 0.80 0.78
N ALA A 85 -1.84 0.49 -0.20
CA ALA A 85 -1.40 0.10 -1.54
C ALA A 85 -0.54 1.19 -2.19
N ALA A 86 -0.97 2.46 -2.16
CA ALA A 86 -0.20 3.57 -2.72
C ALA A 86 1.20 3.73 -2.08
N LEU A 87 1.37 3.40 -0.80
CA LEU A 87 2.70 3.39 -0.15
C LEU A 87 3.63 2.33 -0.74
N VAL A 88 3.10 1.17 -1.17
CA VAL A 88 3.88 0.12 -1.84
C VAL A 88 4.51 0.64 -3.13
N THR A 89 3.75 1.42 -3.92
CA THR A 89 4.28 2.08 -5.12
C THR A 89 5.43 3.02 -4.78
N LEU A 90 5.28 3.85 -3.73
CA LEU A 90 6.37 4.69 -3.25
C LEU A 90 7.60 3.86 -2.86
N ALA A 91 7.45 2.79 -2.08
CA ALA A 91 8.57 1.98 -1.66
C ALA A 91 9.27 1.25 -2.81
N ARG A 92 8.53 0.90 -3.87
CA ARG A 92 9.09 0.31 -5.09
C ARG A 92 9.87 1.33 -5.92
N ASP A 93 9.34 2.54 -6.05
CA ASP A 93 9.87 3.56 -6.94
C ASP A 93 11.05 4.34 -6.31
N GLU A 94 11.18 4.34 -4.98
CA GLU A 94 12.24 5.02 -4.24
C GLU A 94 13.14 4.07 -3.44
N ALA A 95 14.45 4.18 -3.68
CA ALA A 95 15.44 3.39 -2.96
C ALA A 95 15.45 3.70 -1.45
N GLY A 96 15.66 2.64 -0.66
CA GLY A 96 15.81 2.70 0.80
C GLY A 96 14.50 2.57 1.57
N TRP A 97 13.35 2.52 0.91
CA TRP A 97 12.08 2.18 1.54
C TRP A 97 11.82 0.68 1.48
N SER A 98 11.24 0.14 2.54
CA SER A 98 10.82 -1.26 2.65
C SER A 98 9.37 -1.34 3.08
N VAL A 99 8.61 -2.27 2.49
CA VAL A 99 7.19 -2.48 2.81
C VAL A 99 7.04 -3.38 4.03
N GLY A 100 6.28 -2.92 5.02
CA GLY A 100 5.90 -3.71 6.18
C GLY A 100 4.64 -4.53 5.98
N GLY A 101 4.54 -5.64 6.72
CA GLY A 101 3.32 -6.46 6.78
C GLY A 101 2.17 -5.80 7.54
N ASP A 102 2.35 -4.59 8.06
CA ASP A 102 1.34 -3.79 8.76
C ASP A 102 0.71 -2.69 7.88
N GLY A 103 1.07 -2.66 6.59
CA GLY A 103 0.53 -1.70 5.62
C GLY A 103 1.21 -0.34 5.69
N ALA A 104 2.37 -0.27 6.34
CA ALA A 104 3.27 0.86 6.40
C ALA A 104 4.53 0.63 5.54
N ILE A 105 5.30 1.69 5.33
CA ILE A 105 6.64 1.63 4.74
C ILE A 105 7.66 2.21 5.71
N TYR A 106 8.88 1.69 5.61
CA TYR A 106 9.97 1.96 6.54
C TYR A 106 11.23 2.34 5.81
N LYS A 107 12.02 3.24 6.38
CA LYS A 107 13.33 3.63 5.86
C LYS A 107 14.32 3.83 6.99
N GLU A 108 15.52 3.29 6.83
CA GLU A 108 16.62 3.55 7.75
C GLU A 108 17.06 5.02 7.67
N ALA A 109 17.36 5.58 8.83
CA ALA A 109 17.96 6.89 9.01
C ALA A 109 19.23 6.76 9.86
N ASP A 110 20.03 7.84 9.95
CA ASP A 110 21.36 7.82 10.57
C ASP A 110 21.37 7.27 12.01
N ASP A 111 20.32 7.52 12.79
CA ASP A 111 20.19 7.05 14.17
C ASP A 111 18.86 6.33 14.46
N GLY A 112 18.14 5.81 13.46
CA GLY A 112 16.83 5.22 13.70
C GLY A 112 16.04 4.81 12.45
N VAL A 113 14.72 4.77 12.58
CA VAL A 113 13.80 4.36 11.50
C VAL A 113 12.67 5.36 11.31
N LEU A 114 12.45 5.74 10.05
CA LEU A 114 11.26 6.46 9.60
C LEU A 114 10.16 5.47 9.23
N LYS A 115 8.93 5.76 9.66
CA LYS A 115 7.72 5.01 9.31
C LYS A 115 6.70 5.93 8.65
N ILE A 116 6.05 5.46 7.58
CA ILE A 116 4.86 6.10 7.00
C ILE A 116 3.71 5.10 6.95
N GLU A 117 2.55 5.48 7.48
CA GLU A 117 1.35 4.64 7.48
C GLU A 117 0.07 5.43 7.15
N ALA A 118 -0.94 4.71 6.64
CA ALA A 118 -2.25 5.30 6.35
C ALA A 118 -3.07 5.46 7.65
N VAL A 119 -3.58 6.67 7.89
CA VAL A 119 -4.35 7.00 9.10
C VAL A 119 -5.60 7.81 8.79
N ALA A 120 -6.59 7.69 9.67
CA ALA A 120 -7.70 8.62 9.72
C ALA A 120 -7.28 9.89 10.47
N VAL A 121 -7.46 11.04 9.84
CA VAL A 121 -7.24 12.37 10.41
C VAL A 121 -8.61 12.98 10.73
N LYS A 122 -8.76 13.47 11.96
CA LYS A 122 -9.97 14.18 12.36
C LYS A 122 -10.01 15.55 11.67
N SER A 123 -10.98 15.75 10.77
CA SER A 123 -11.24 17.03 10.12
C SER A 123 -12.45 17.70 10.79
N GLY A 124 -12.51 19.04 10.74
CA GLY A 124 -13.64 19.82 11.23
C GLY A 124 -14.98 19.50 10.54
N VAL A 125 -14.94 18.79 9.41
CA VAL A 125 -16.11 18.40 8.60
C VAL A 125 -16.35 16.87 8.61
N GLY A 126 -15.58 16.09 9.36
CA GLY A 126 -15.73 14.63 9.46
C GLY A 126 -14.39 13.87 9.52
N LYS A 127 -14.43 12.59 9.14
CA LYS A 127 -13.24 11.73 9.05
C LYS A 127 -12.58 11.95 7.68
N ALA A 128 -11.35 12.46 7.67
CA ALA A 128 -10.52 12.48 6.47
C ALA A 128 -9.48 11.36 6.57
N TRP A 129 -9.00 10.87 5.43
CA TRP A 129 -7.99 9.82 5.40
C TRP A 129 -6.72 10.36 4.75
N GLY A 130 -5.58 10.04 5.33
CA GLY A 130 -4.29 10.54 4.94
C GLY A 130 -3.16 9.64 5.39
N PHE A 131 -1.99 10.23 5.60
CA PHE A 131 -0.78 9.54 6.01
C PHE A 131 -0.20 10.19 7.25
N LYS A 132 0.49 9.40 8.05
CA LYS A 132 1.26 9.84 9.22
C LYS A 132 2.70 9.41 9.03
N ALA A 133 3.62 10.29 9.39
CA ALA A 133 5.04 10.00 9.47
C ALA A 133 5.47 9.96 10.94
N ASP A 134 6.18 8.91 11.32
CA ASP A 134 6.74 8.73 12.65
C ASP A 134 8.24 8.40 12.56
N TYR A 135 8.96 8.65 13.65
CA TYR A 135 10.37 8.35 13.80
C TYR A 135 10.65 7.59 15.10
N ALA A 136 11.50 6.58 15.04
CA ALA A 136 11.99 5.89 16.23
C ALA A 136 13.52 5.94 16.25
N SER A 137 14.10 6.69 17.18
CA SER A 137 15.56 6.71 17.41
C SER A 137 16.02 5.40 18.05
N GLY A 138 17.18 4.91 17.63
CA GLY A 138 17.76 3.62 18.04
C GLY A 138 17.08 2.38 17.45
N ALA A 139 16.00 2.56 16.69
CA ALA A 139 15.33 1.47 15.99
C ALA A 139 16.15 1.00 14.77
N VAL A 140 16.03 -0.27 14.41
CA VAL A 140 16.66 -0.86 13.22
C VAL A 140 15.61 -1.64 12.44
N ILE A 141 15.74 -1.64 11.11
CA ILE A 141 14.93 -2.49 10.23
C ILE A 141 15.53 -3.90 10.24
N GLU A 142 14.75 -4.86 10.73
CA GLU A 142 15.04 -6.28 10.66
C GLU A 142 14.16 -6.92 9.57
N ILE A 143 14.72 -7.88 8.82
CA ILE A 143 13.95 -8.69 7.88
C ILE A 143 13.78 -10.07 8.51
N ASP A 144 12.54 -10.42 8.85
CA ASP A 144 12.17 -11.73 9.39
C ASP A 144 11.20 -12.41 8.40
N ASN A 145 11.62 -13.55 7.85
CA ASN A 145 10.85 -14.30 6.84
C ASN A 145 10.37 -13.44 5.65
N GLY A 146 11.22 -12.51 5.21
CA GLY A 146 10.90 -11.61 4.10
C GLY A 146 9.93 -10.48 4.45
N ARG A 147 9.62 -10.29 5.74
CA ARG A 147 8.80 -9.18 6.24
C ARG A 147 9.64 -8.22 7.05
N VAL A 148 9.37 -6.93 6.89
CA VAL A 148 9.97 -5.87 7.72
C VAL A 148 9.43 -5.96 9.14
N LYS A 149 10.35 -5.96 10.09
CA LYS A 149 10.11 -5.84 11.53
C LYS A 149 11.02 -4.75 12.08
N ILE A 150 10.56 -3.99 13.07
CA ILE A 150 11.37 -2.94 13.68
C ILE A 150 11.88 -3.38 15.04
N SER A 151 13.19 -3.28 15.27
CA SER A 151 13.88 -3.74 16.46
C SER A 151 13.66 -2.77 17.64
N SER A 152 12.47 -2.77 18.23
CA SER A 152 12.12 -1.91 19.37
C SER A 152 12.26 -0.40 19.10
N GLY A 153 11.84 0.43 20.07
CA GLY A 153 11.76 1.88 19.93
C GLY A 153 10.31 2.37 19.92
N GLU A 154 10.06 3.47 20.61
CA GLU A 154 8.77 4.16 20.55
C GLU A 154 8.78 5.11 19.35
N PHE A 155 7.76 4.99 18.50
CA PHE A 155 7.59 5.86 17.36
C PHE A 155 7.00 7.20 17.81
N GLU A 156 7.79 8.26 17.67
CA GLU A 156 7.35 9.64 17.86
C GLU A 156 6.79 10.21 16.57
N ARG A 157 5.63 10.88 16.68
CA ARG A 157 4.96 11.44 15.52
C ARG A 157 5.66 12.69 15.01
N LEU A 158 6.08 12.66 13.75
CA LEU A 158 6.62 13.81 13.04
C LEU A 158 5.51 14.69 12.43
N GLY A 159 4.43 14.07 11.93
CA GLY A 159 3.35 14.81 11.26
C GLY A 159 2.26 13.94 10.62
N SER A 160 1.24 14.57 10.02
CA SER A 160 0.22 13.88 9.21
C SER A 160 -0.47 14.80 8.20
N GLY A 161 -0.93 14.27 7.06
CA GLY A 161 -1.64 15.05 6.02
C GLY A 161 -2.54 14.19 5.11
N ILE A 162 -3.54 14.81 4.45
CA ILE A 162 -4.57 14.15 3.61
C ILE A 162 -4.03 13.75 2.23
N ASP A 163 -3.10 14.55 1.67
CA ASP A 163 -2.41 14.30 0.42
C ASP A 163 -0.92 14.12 0.69
N ILE A 164 -0.28 13.13 0.07
CA ILE A 164 1.17 12.86 0.09
C ILE A 164 2.01 14.03 -0.49
N SER A 165 1.46 15.23 -0.67
CA SER A 165 2.22 16.47 -0.82
C SER A 165 3.03 16.79 0.44
N ASP A 166 2.55 16.45 1.64
CA ASP A 166 3.40 16.47 2.85
C ASP A 166 4.30 15.23 2.93
N ALA A 167 3.82 14.09 2.43
CA ALA A 167 4.48 12.79 2.57
C ALA A 167 5.31 12.39 1.33
N ILE A 168 5.87 13.37 0.62
CA ILE A 168 7.31 13.73 0.67
C ILE A 168 7.56 14.81 -0.42
N ALA A 169 6.70 15.82 -0.52
CA ALA A 169 6.61 16.79 -1.63
C ALA A 169 6.38 16.19 -3.04
N LYS A 170 5.92 14.94 -3.19
CA LYS A 170 6.03 14.10 -4.41
C LYS A 170 5.47 14.63 -5.75
N TYR A 171 4.80 15.76 -5.69
CA TYR A 171 4.18 16.50 -6.76
C TYR A 171 5.03 17.69 -7.27
N GLU A 172 5.94 18.23 -6.46
CA GLU A 172 6.75 19.43 -6.78
C GLU A 172 7.61 19.26 -8.04
N ASN A 173 8.16 18.07 -8.27
CA ASN A 173 8.96 17.77 -9.46
C ASN A 173 8.14 17.37 -10.71
N ARG A 174 6.83 17.14 -10.58
CA ARG A 174 5.96 16.81 -11.73
C ARG A 174 5.36 18.07 -12.40
N LEU A 175 5.37 19.21 -11.71
CA LEU A 175 4.98 20.53 -12.23
C LEU A 175 6.09 21.22 -13.05
N GLU A 176 7.37 21.05 -12.72
CA GLU A 176 8.46 21.63 -13.51
C GLU A 176 8.71 20.88 -14.83
N ALA A 177 8.54 19.55 -14.83
CA ALA A 177 8.74 18.72 -16.03
C ALA A 177 7.58 18.81 -17.05
N SER A 178 6.39 19.24 -16.64
CA SER A 178 5.24 19.44 -17.54
C SER A 178 5.09 20.87 -18.08
N GLN A 179 5.87 21.84 -17.57
CA GLN A 179 6.04 23.18 -18.15
C GLN A 179 7.30 23.32 -19.02
N GLY A 180 8.10 22.24 -19.15
CA GLY A 180 9.38 22.23 -19.87
C GLY A 180 9.36 21.78 -21.33
N ILE A 181 8.21 21.38 -21.89
CA ILE A 181 8.10 21.06 -23.33
C ILE A 181 6.89 21.77 -23.90
N GLY A 182 7.08 23.04 -24.26
CA GLY A 182 6.07 23.81 -24.96
C GLY A 182 6.24 25.32 -24.87
N LEU A 183 7.45 25.84 -25.16
CA LEU A 183 7.69 27.10 -25.89
C LEU A 183 9.20 27.40 -25.96
N ARG A 184 9.89 26.64 -26.82
CA ARG A 184 10.86 27.13 -27.81
C ARG A 184 11.11 26.04 -28.83
#